data_AF-A0A3N6DWW9-F1
#
_entry.id   AF-A0A3N6DWW9-F1
#
_cell.length_a   1.000
_cell.length_b   1.000
_cell.length_c   1.000
_cell.angle_alpha   90.00
_cell.angle_beta   90.00
_cell.angle_gamma   90.00
#
_symmetry.space_group_name_H-M   'P 1'
#
loop_
_entity.id
_entity.type
_entity.pdbx_description
1 polymer ?
#
loop_
_entity_poly.entity_id
_entity_poly.type
_entity_poly.pdbx_seq_one_letter_code
_entity_poly.pdbx_strand_id
1 'polypeptide(L)' 'MSVTQIDIDDDALERTMALSKARTKKEAVNLALRYYADQQDRAARISRHFERARSWGAVEDAERRHRAEKNDR' A
#
# COMPACT_ATOMS: atom_id res chain seq x y z
N MET A 1 -3.57 10.51 -23.38
CA MET A 1 -4.22 10.61 -22.05
C MET A 1 -5.71 10.51 -22.26
N SER A 2 -6.38 9.53 -21.63
CA SER A 2 -7.84 9.52 -21.54
C SER A 2 -8.29 10.40 -20.37
N VAL A 3 -9.50 10.93 -20.44
CA VAL A 3 -10.16 11.62 -19.33
C VAL A 3 -11.17 10.65 -18.73
N THR A 4 -11.04 10.39 -17.43
CA THR A 4 -11.95 9.52 -16.68
C THR A 4 -12.47 10.33 -15.49
N GLN A 5 -13.77 10.27 -15.23
CA GLN A 5 -14.39 10.91 -14.07
C GLN A 5 -14.45 9.89 -12.93
N ILE A 6 -13.85 10.25 -11.79
CA ILE A 6 -13.84 9.46 -10.55
C ILE A 6 -14.05 10.42 -9.40
N ASP A 7 -14.84 10.01 -8.41
CA ASP A 7 -14.96 10.75 -7.15
C ASP A 7 -13.76 10.44 -6.28
N ILE A 8 -13.17 11.48 -5.69
CA ILE A 8 -11.98 11.39 -4.84
C ILE A 8 -12.28 12.16 -3.56
N ASP A 9 -11.85 11.61 -2.44
CA ASP A 9 -11.83 12.31 -1.16
C ASP A 9 -10.96 13.57 -1.26
N ASP A 10 -11.56 14.74 -0.98
CA ASP A 10 -10.90 16.04 -1.13
C ASP A 10 -9.73 16.21 -0.15
N ASP A 11 -9.80 15.64 1.06
CA ASP A 11 -8.72 15.69 2.05
C ASP A 11 -7.53 14.84 1.58
N ALA A 12 -7.80 13.67 1.01
CA ALA A 12 -6.77 12.81 0.44
C ALA A 12 -6.08 13.48 -0.76
N LEU A 13 -6.87 14.17 -1.60
CA LEU A 13 -6.36 14.92 -2.74
C LEU A 13 -5.50 16.10 -2.31
N GLU A 14 -5.94 16.87 -1.31
CA GLU A 14 -5.19 18.00 -0.77
C GLU A 14 -3.86 17.56 -0.17
N ARG A 15 -3.85 16.50 0.65
CA ARG A 15 -2.61 15.92 1.20
C ARG A 15 -1.66 15.46 0.10
N THR A 16 -2.20 14.81 -0.93
CA THR A 16 -1.40 14.36 -2.08
C THR A 16 -0.78 15.55 -2.81
N MET A 17 -1.54 16.63 -3.03
CA MET A 17 -1.05 17.86 -3.64
C MET A 17 0.05 18.52 -2.79
N ALA A 18 -0.13 18.58 -1.46
CA ALA A 18 0.86 19.13 -0.54
C ALA A 18 2.18 18.35 -0.55
N LEU A 19 2.10 17.02 -0.53
CA LEU A 19 3.28 16.13 -0.55
C LEU A 19 4.01 16.15 -1.90
N SER A 20 3.25 16.20 -3.00
CA SER A 20 3.81 16.18 -4.35
C SER A 20 4.26 17.55 -4.87
N LYS A 21 3.83 18.64 -4.22
CA LYS A 21 3.93 20.03 -4.72
C LYS A 21 3.29 20.23 -6.09
N ALA A 22 2.32 19.38 -6.46
CA ALA A 22 1.60 19.48 -7.71
C ALA A 22 0.77 20.77 -7.76
N ARG A 23 0.76 21.45 -8.91
CA ARG A 23 0.01 22.70 -9.09
C ARG A 23 -1.44 22.47 -9.47
N THR A 24 -1.78 21.25 -9.91
CA THR A 24 -3.13 20.90 -10.37
C THR A 24 -3.59 19.55 -9.82
N LYS A 25 -4.91 19.38 -9.63
CA LYS A 25 -5.53 18.12 -9.21
C LYS A 25 -5.14 16.96 -10.13
N LYS A 26 -5.19 17.18 -11.45
CA LYS A 26 -4.79 16.19 -12.47
C LYS A 26 -3.34 15.76 -12.32
N GLU A 27 -2.43 16.69 -12.04
CA GLU A 27 -1.01 16.39 -11.86
C GLU A 27 -0.79 15.51 -10.62
N ALA A 28 -1.42 15.87 -9.49
CA ALA A 28 -1.35 15.08 -8.27
C ALA A 28 -1.87 13.65 -8.45
N VAL A 29 -3.04 13.49 -9.09
CA VAL A 29 -3.63 12.17 -9.35
C VAL A 29 -2.76 11.35 -10.30
N ASN A 30 -2.25 11.95 -11.38
CA ASN A 30 -1.34 11.24 -12.28
C ASN A 30 -0.05 10.82 -11.60
N LEU A 31 0.50 11.65 -10.72
CA LEU A 31 1.70 11.31 -9.96
C LEU A 31 1.41 10.18 -8.96
N ALA A 32 0.29 10.24 -8.25
CA ALA A 32 -0.14 9.19 -7.33
C ALA A 32 -0.34 7.85 -8.03
N LEU A 33 -0.96 7.84 -9.22
CA LEU A 33 -1.13 6.62 -10.02
C LEU A 33 0.21 6.03 -10.49
N ARG A 34 1.15 6.88 -10.91
CA ARG A 34 2.52 6.44 -11.26
C ARG A 34 3.25 5.89 -10.06
N TYR A 35 3.15 6.55 -8.91
CA TYR A 35 3.75 6.09 -7.67
C TYR A 35 3.17 4.75 -7.23
N TYR A 36 1.84 4.59 -7.31
CA TYR A 36 1.18 3.33 -7.01
C TYR A 36 1.64 2.21 -7.95
N ALA A 37 1.70 2.47 -9.26
CA ALA A 37 2.18 1.50 -10.23
C ALA A 37 3.65 1.12 -9.98
N ASP A 38 4.54 2.08 -9.73
CA ASP A 38 5.95 1.83 -9.40
C ASP A 38 6.08 1.05 -8.08
N GLN A 39 5.27 1.37 -7.07
CA GLN A 39 5.25 0.61 -5.83
C GLN A 39 4.73 -0.81 -6.02
N GLN A 40 3.74 -1.04 -6.88
CA GLN A 40 3.25 -2.38 -7.21
C GLN A 40 4.24 -3.16 -8.06
N ASP A 41 4.94 -2.52 -8.99
CA ASP A 41 6.00 -3.16 -9.79
C ASP A 41 7.21 -3.52 -8.92
N ARG A 42 7.61 -2.64 -8.01
CA ARG A 42 8.63 -2.92 -6.99
C ARG A 42 8.15 -4.03 -6.07
N ALA A 43 6.92 -3.94 -5.58
CA ALA A 43 6.31 -4.95 -4.71
C ALA A 43 6.15 -6.29 -5.43
N ALA A 44 5.94 -6.33 -6.76
CA ALA A 44 5.82 -7.53 -7.58
C ALA A 44 7.18 -8.15 -7.93
N ARG A 45 8.21 -7.31 -8.17
CA ARG A 45 9.61 -7.76 -8.22
C ARG A 45 10.06 -8.33 -6.88
N ILE A 46 9.64 -7.67 -5.81
CA ILE A 46 9.76 -8.14 -4.44
C ILE A 46 8.85 -9.36 -4.23
N SER A 47 7.67 -9.49 -4.85
CA SER A 47 6.72 -10.63 -4.78
C SER A 47 7.23 -11.89 -5.46
N ARG A 48 8.06 -11.78 -6.49
CA ARG A 48 8.88 -12.92 -6.94
C ARG A 48 9.88 -13.39 -5.88
N HIS A 49 10.22 -12.55 -4.89
CA HIS A 49 10.89 -12.95 -3.65
C HIS A 49 9.92 -13.12 -2.43
N PHE A 50 8.70 -12.60 -2.50
CA PHE A 50 7.66 -12.57 -1.46
C PHE A 50 6.52 -13.58 -1.70
N GLU A 51 6.58 -14.48 -2.70
CA GLU A 51 5.92 -15.80 -2.61
C GLU A 51 6.41 -16.54 -1.36
N ARG A 52 7.65 -16.27 -0.95
CA ARG A 52 8.21 -16.69 0.34
C ARG A 52 7.57 -15.99 1.54
N ALA A 53 6.92 -14.85 1.33
CA ALA A 53 6.29 -14.03 2.36
C ALA A 53 4.75 -14.00 2.29
N ARG A 54 4.12 -14.67 1.32
CA ARG A 54 2.71 -15.12 1.46
C ARG A 54 2.57 -16.19 2.57
N SER A 55 3.68 -16.70 3.11
CA SER A 55 3.73 -17.43 4.38
C SER A 55 3.56 -16.53 5.63
N TRP A 56 3.48 -15.19 5.48
CA TRP A 56 3.19 -14.25 6.57
C TRP A 56 1.72 -14.30 7.06
N GLY A 57 1.08 -15.47 6.99
CA GLY A 57 0.15 -15.90 8.04
C GLY A 57 0.86 -16.22 9.37
N ALA A 58 2.18 -16.01 9.46
CA ALA A 58 2.99 -16.23 10.65
C ALA A 58 2.78 -15.22 11.79
N VAL A 59 2.17 -14.05 11.53
CA VAL A 59 1.89 -13.08 12.62
C VAL A 59 0.75 -13.58 13.50
N GLU A 60 -0.28 -14.19 12.91
CA GLU A 60 -1.38 -14.84 13.66
C GLU A 60 -0.95 -16.15 14.32
N ASP A 61 0.08 -16.84 13.79
CA ASP A 61 0.58 -18.10 14.34
C ASP A 61 1.55 -17.90 15.52
N ALA A 62 2.31 -16.79 15.53
CA ALA A 62 3.19 -16.42 16.63
C ALA A 62 2.41 -16.05 17.90
N GLU A 63 1.30 -15.31 17.77
CA GLU A 63 0.45 -14.97 18.91
C GLU A 63 -0.26 -16.19 19.51
N ARG A 64 -0.63 -17.17 18.68
CA ARG A 64 -1.29 -18.42 19.13
C ARG A 64 -0.34 -19.28 19.98
N ARG A 65 0.91 -19.44 19.55
CA ARG A 65 1.92 -20.24 20.28
C ARG A 65 2.34 -19.58 21.59
N HIS A 66 2.51 -18.25 21.58
CA HIS A 66 2.90 -17.49 22.76
C HIS A 66 1.80 -17.44 23.85
N ARG A 67 0.53 -17.63 23.46
CA ARG A 67 -0.61 -17.74 24.39
C ARG A 67 -0.76 -19.15 24.97
N ALA A 68 -0.44 -20.18 24.18
CA ALA A 68 -0.42 -21.57 24.66
C ALA A 68 0.68 -21.80 25.70
N GLU A 69 1.87 -21.24 25.51
CA GLU A 69 3.01 -21.37 26.46
C GLU A 69 2.79 -20.63 27.78
N LYS A 70 1.93 -19.60 27.81
CA LYS A 70 1.63 -18.84 29.04
C LYS A 70 0.54 -19.48 29.91
N ASN A 71 -0.25 -20.40 29.37
CA ASN A 71 -1.39 -21.01 30.08
C ASN A 71 -1.05 -22.36 30.74
N ASP A 72 0.17 -22.85 30.54
CA ASP A 72 0.64 -24.18 30.99
C ASP A 72 1.61 -24.07 32.19
N ARG A 73 1.53 -22.97 32.95
CA ARG A 73 2.36 -22.71 34.15
C ARG A 73 1.52 -22.43 35.38
#